data_AF-A0A2P2KKI4-F1
#
_entry.id   AF-A0A2P2KKI4-F1
#
_cell.length_a   1.000
_cell.length_b   1.000
_cell.length_c   1.000
_cell.angle_alpha   90.00
_cell.angle_beta   90.00
_cell.angle_gamma   90.00
#
_symmetry.space_group_name_H-M   'P 1'
#
loop_
_entity.id
_entity.type
_entity.pdbx_description
1 polymer ?
#
loop_
_entity_poly.entity_id
_entity_poly.type
_entity_poly.pdbx_seq_one_letter_code
_entity_poly.pdbx_strand_id
1 'polypeptide(L)'
;MSSQVAPPASGPRRSVLGHKRSKKSSSSVAASENGSAAHGSSSKPSSPPSQSATERTVKKLRLSKALTIPEGTTVSEACRRMAARRVDAVLLTDANALLSGIATDKDIAARVIAEGLRPEQTIVSKIMTRNPIFVTSDSLAIEALQKMVQGKFRHLPVVENGEVIALLDITKCLYDAISRMEKAAEQGSAIAAAVEGVERQWGNNFSAPYAFIETLRERMFKPSLSTIVSEQTKVAFSSPSDPVYVAAKKMRESRVNSVVIMTGNKLQGILTSKDILMRVVAQNLSPDLTLVEKVMTPNPEHATLETTILDALHVMHDGKFLHLPVMDKDGSIVACIDVLQLTNAAISMVEDSSGAVNDMANTMMQKFWDSALALEPPEDYDTQSEMSALNTSDGTELGKYSYPSLGLGNSFSFKFEDLKGRVHRFNCGKQ
;
A
#
# COMPACT_ATOMS: atom_id res chain seq x y z
N MET A 1 -58.73 -45.90 -7.55
CA MET A 1 -59.27 -45.56 -6.22
C MET A 1 -58.51 -44.33 -5.76
N SER A 2 -59.01 -43.10 -5.97
CA SER A 2 -60.01 -42.40 -5.13
C SER A 2 -59.45 -42.24 -3.71
N SER A 3 -59.29 -41.06 -3.08
CA SER A 3 -60.02 -39.80 -3.16
C SER A 3 -59.25 -38.66 -2.44
N GLN A 4 -59.75 -37.44 -2.68
CA GLN A 4 -59.47 -36.13 -2.09
C GLN A 4 -59.48 -36.05 -0.54
N VAL A 5 -58.93 -34.96 0.03
CA VAL A 5 -59.65 -33.91 0.81
C VAL A 5 -58.68 -32.74 1.10
N ALA A 6 -59.18 -31.50 1.02
CA ALA A 6 -58.47 -30.23 1.20
C ALA A 6 -59.02 -29.46 2.47
N PRO A 7 -58.75 -28.15 2.72
CA PRO A 7 -58.22 -27.57 3.97
C PRO A 7 -59.22 -26.65 4.75
N PRO A 8 -58.77 -25.84 5.74
CA PRO A 8 -59.07 -24.38 5.73
C PRO A 8 -57.89 -23.49 6.25
N ALA A 9 -57.60 -22.29 5.71
CA ALA A 9 -58.20 -20.95 5.91
C ALA A 9 -57.98 -20.37 7.33
N SER A 10 -57.49 -19.14 7.58
CA SER A 10 -57.95 -17.79 7.15
C SER A 10 -56.98 -16.74 7.77
N GLY A 11 -56.47 -15.70 7.10
CA GLY A 11 -57.08 -14.39 6.74
C GLY A 11 -56.69 -13.28 7.75
N PRO A 12 -56.74 -11.95 7.47
CA PRO A 12 -57.03 -11.18 6.24
C PRO A 12 -55.89 -10.16 5.86
N ARG A 13 -55.64 -9.69 4.61
CA ARG A 13 -56.39 -8.82 3.65
C ARG A 13 -56.89 -7.49 4.27
N ARG A 14 -56.54 -6.28 3.81
CA ARG A 14 -56.82 -5.56 2.54
C ARG A 14 -55.99 -4.24 2.55
N SER A 15 -55.26 -3.80 1.51
CA SER A 15 -55.67 -3.15 0.24
C SER A 15 -56.47 -1.84 0.44
N VAL A 16 -56.13 -0.67 -0.11
CA VAL A 16 -56.26 -0.29 -1.54
C VAL A 16 -55.78 1.16 -1.77
N LEU A 17 -55.05 1.38 -2.89
CA LEU A 17 -55.10 2.46 -3.93
C LEU A 17 -55.72 3.83 -3.54
N GLY A 18 -55.26 5.01 -3.98
CA GLY A 18 -54.44 5.43 -5.11
C GLY A 18 -54.99 6.77 -5.67
N HIS A 19 -54.20 7.44 -6.52
CA HIS A 19 -54.55 8.52 -7.47
C HIS A 19 -54.49 10.02 -7.09
N LYS A 20 -53.68 10.72 -7.91
CA LYS A 20 -53.94 11.95 -8.71
C LYS A 20 -53.60 13.36 -8.15
N ARG A 21 -52.59 13.92 -8.83
CA ARG A 21 -52.62 15.14 -9.70
C ARG A 21 -52.49 16.56 -9.07
N SER A 22 -51.51 17.27 -9.65
CA SER A 22 -51.50 18.68 -10.10
C SER A 22 -51.37 19.87 -9.13
N LYS A 23 -50.26 20.61 -9.35
CA LYS A 23 -50.06 22.08 -9.45
C LYS A 23 -51.03 23.01 -8.70
N LYS A 24 -50.47 23.94 -7.93
CA LYS A 24 -50.81 25.38 -8.01
C LYS A 24 -49.74 26.27 -7.37
N SER A 25 -49.30 27.23 -8.17
CA SER A 25 -48.69 28.50 -7.82
C SER A 25 -49.76 29.49 -7.30
N SER A 26 -49.43 30.35 -6.35
CA SER A 26 -49.93 31.73 -6.34
C SER A 26 -49.14 32.62 -5.37
N SER A 27 -48.61 33.68 -5.95
CA SER A 27 -48.08 34.92 -5.40
C SER A 27 -49.06 35.68 -4.50
N SER A 28 -48.51 36.48 -3.58
CA SER A 28 -49.13 37.75 -3.17
C SER A 28 -48.04 38.79 -2.92
N VAL A 29 -48.16 39.91 -3.63
CA VAL A 29 -47.34 41.13 -3.59
C VAL A 29 -48.03 42.13 -2.66
N ALA A 30 -47.27 42.90 -1.87
CA ALA A 30 -47.63 44.26 -1.49
C ALA A 30 -46.37 45.06 -1.11
N ALA A 31 -46.25 46.24 -1.72
CA ALA A 31 -45.16 47.21 -1.59
C ALA A 31 -45.64 48.42 -0.75
N SER A 32 -44.73 49.11 -0.04
CA SER A 32 -44.35 50.52 -0.33
C SER A 32 -43.32 51.07 0.68
N GLU A 33 -42.21 51.57 0.12
CA GLU A 33 -41.53 52.87 0.34
C GLU A 33 -41.29 53.44 1.76
N ASN A 34 -40.02 53.62 2.14
CA ASN A 34 -39.36 54.95 2.13
C ASN A 34 -37.88 54.90 2.62
N GLY A 35 -37.02 55.73 2.01
CA GLY A 35 -36.07 56.56 2.77
C GLY A 35 -34.59 56.14 2.91
N SER A 36 -33.83 56.38 1.83
CA SER A 36 -32.40 56.74 1.69
C SER A 36 -31.42 56.89 2.88
N ALA A 37 -30.21 56.37 2.60
CA ALA A 37 -28.86 56.96 2.78
C ALA A 37 -27.98 56.56 4.00
N ALA A 38 -27.04 55.65 3.68
CA ALA A 38 -25.58 55.78 3.82
C ALA A 38 -24.94 55.89 5.23
N HIS A 39 -24.37 54.77 5.68
CA HIS A 39 -22.97 54.72 6.13
C HIS A 39 -22.42 53.29 5.95
N GLY A 40 -21.47 53.13 5.04
CA GLY A 40 -20.83 51.85 4.74
C GLY A 40 -19.79 51.48 5.78
N SER A 41 -19.99 50.36 6.47
CA SER A 41 -18.90 49.56 7.04
C SER A 41 -18.83 48.26 6.26
N SER A 42 -17.79 48.11 5.44
CA SER A 42 -17.50 46.91 4.67
C SER A 42 -17.17 45.74 5.61
N SER A 43 -18.16 44.93 5.95
CA SER A 43 -17.94 43.60 6.52
C SER A 43 -17.39 42.68 5.43
N LYS A 44 -16.13 42.28 5.58
CA LYS A 44 -15.51 41.23 4.75
C LYS A 44 -16.37 39.96 4.81
N PRO A 45 -16.59 39.26 3.68
CA PRO A 45 -17.35 38.03 3.69
C PRO A 45 -16.62 36.99 4.52
N SER A 46 -17.34 36.39 5.46
CA SER A 46 -16.97 35.22 6.23
C SER A 46 -16.43 34.14 5.29
N SER A 47 -15.20 33.71 5.54
CA SER A 47 -14.57 32.56 4.90
C SER A 47 -15.47 31.32 4.98
N PRO A 48 -15.47 30.45 3.96
CA PRO A 48 -16.29 29.24 3.97
C PRO A 48 -15.95 28.37 5.18
N PRO A 49 -16.90 27.55 5.68
CA PRO A 49 -16.61 26.59 6.73
C PRO A 49 -15.43 25.71 6.29
N SER A 50 -14.45 25.59 7.18
CA SER A 50 -13.25 24.77 7.00
C SER A 50 -13.62 23.42 6.41
N GLN A 51 -13.08 23.11 5.25
CA GLN A 51 -13.17 21.79 4.64
C GLN A 51 -12.77 20.76 5.70
N SER A 52 -13.66 19.80 5.96
CA SER A 52 -13.34 18.57 6.68
C SER A 52 -12.05 18.00 6.10
N ALA A 53 -11.11 17.59 6.96
CA ALA A 53 -9.86 16.93 6.60
C ALA A 53 -10.07 16.00 5.41
N THR A 54 -9.49 16.33 4.25
CA THR A 54 -9.69 15.56 3.02
C THR A 54 -9.00 14.21 3.18
N GLU A 55 -9.80 13.18 3.45
CA GLU A 55 -9.34 11.80 3.56
C GLU A 55 -8.47 11.41 2.35
N ARG A 56 -7.29 10.85 2.60
CA ARG A 56 -6.30 10.54 1.55
C ARG A 56 -6.63 9.22 0.88
N THR A 57 -6.90 9.31 -0.42
CA THR A 57 -7.19 8.14 -1.24
C THR A 57 -5.94 7.60 -1.94
N VAL A 58 -6.02 6.35 -2.37
CA VAL A 58 -4.97 5.64 -3.12
C VAL A 58 -4.52 6.42 -4.36
N LYS A 59 -5.45 7.09 -5.07
CA LYS A 59 -5.14 7.92 -6.25
C LYS A 59 -4.12 9.01 -5.97
N LYS A 60 -4.08 9.54 -4.74
CA LYS A 60 -3.15 10.61 -4.38
C LYS A 60 -1.71 10.11 -4.10
N LEU A 61 -1.47 8.79 -3.97
CA LEU A 61 -0.18 8.18 -3.63
C LEU A 61 0.84 8.04 -4.79
N ARG A 62 0.70 8.82 -5.87
CA ARG A 62 1.58 8.78 -7.06
C ARG A 62 1.82 7.35 -7.56
N LEU A 63 0.73 6.72 -8.00
CA LEU A 63 0.70 5.32 -8.42
C LEU A 63 1.64 5.03 -9.60
N SER A 64 2.18 3.81 -9.63
CA SER A 64 3.03 3.35 -10.73
C SER A 64 2.26 2.42 -11.66
N LYS A 65 2.44 2.58 -12.97
CA LYS A 65 1.79 1.74 -13.98
C LYS A 65 2.18 0.27 -13.76
N ALA A 66 1.18 -0.58 -13.57
CA ALA A 66 1.40 -2.01 -13.37
C ALA A 66 2.16 -2.63 -14.55
N LEU A 67 3.10 -3.52 -14.24
CA LEU A 67 3.63 -4.45 -15.23
C LEU A 67 2.63 -5.58 -15.38
N THR A 68 2.19 -5.83 -16.62
CA THR A 68 1.25 -6.90 -16.94
C THR A 68 1.88 -7.85 -17.97
N ILE A 69 1.74 -9.16 -17.75
CA ILE A 69 2.22 -10.20 -18.68
C ILE A 69 1.16 -11.29 -18.86
N PRO A 70 1.16 -12.02 -20.00
CA PRO A 70 0.30 -13.19 -20.16
C PRO A 70 0.62 -14.29 -19.13
N GLU A 71 -0.39 -14.98 -18.65
CA GLU A 71 -0.22 -16.01 -17.61
C GLU A 71 0.59 -17.24 -18.08
N GLY A 72 0.71 -17.44 -19.39
CA GLY A 72 1.56 -18.45 -20.02
C GLY A 72 3.06 -18.11 -20.10
N THR A 73 3.49 -16.96 -19.57
CA THR A 73 4.90 -16.54 -19.59
C THR A 73 5.78 -17.44 -18.71
N THR A 74 7.04 -17.67 -19.08
CA THR A 74 7.97 -18.40 -18.20
C THR A 74 8.45 -17.51 -17.04
N VAL A 75 8.84 -18.11 -15.92
CA VAL A 75 9.37 -17.37 -14.77
C VAL A 75 10.61 -16.57 -15.15
N SER A 76 11.53 -17.14 -15.94
CA SER A 76 12.73 -16.45 -16.43
C SER A 76 12.39 -15.19 -17.24
N GLU A 77 11.42 -15.26 -18.16
CA GLU A 77 10.98 -14.10 -18.93
C GLU A 77 10.25 -13.06 -18.07
N ALA A 78 9.41 -13.51 -17.12
CA ALA A 78 8.78 -12.61 -16.15
C ALA A 78 9.83 -11.84 -15.34
N CYS A 79 10.87 -12.53 -14.82
CA CYS A 79 11.96 -11.91 -14.06
C CYS A 79 12.73 -10.89 -14.90
N ARG A 80 13.01 -11.17 -16.18
CA ARG A 80 13.65 -10.18 -17.09
C ARG A 80 12.80 -8.93 -17.26
N ARG A 81 11.49 -9.06 -17.47
CA ARG A 81 10.58 -7.92 -17.61
C ARG A 81 10.46 -7.12 -16.31
N MET A 82 10.40 -7.80 -15.18
CA MET A 82 10.40 -7.19 -13.85
C MET A 82 11.69 -6.40 -13.61
N ALA A 83 12.84 -6.99 -13.91
CA ALA A 83 14.14 -6.34 -13.79
C ALA A 83 14.28 -5.12 -14.71
N ALA A 84 13.84 -5.22 -15.97
CA ALA A 84 13.86 -4.12 -16.93
C ALA A 84 13.04 -2.90 -16.46
N ARG A 85 11.92 -3.14 -15.76
CA ARG A 85 11.10 -2.06 -15.16
C ARG A 85 11.44 -1.74 -13.71
N ARG A 86 12.45 -2.41 -13.13
CA ARG A 86 12.87 -2.30 -11.73
C ARG A 86 11.72 -2.49 -10.74
N VAL A 87 10.82 -3.42 -11.04
CA VAL A 87 9.68 -3.80 -10.18
C VAL A 87 9.87 -5.20 -9.59
N ASP A 88 9.25 -5.46 -8.44
CA ASP A 88 9.32 -6.73 -7.71
C ASP A 88 7.98 -7.48 -7.68
N ALA A 89 6.97 -6.98 -8.40
CA ALA A 89 5.69 -7.64 -8.63
C ALA A 89 5.19 -7.45 -10.07
N VAL A 90 4.43 -8.44 -10.55
CA VAL A 90 3.83 -8.46 -11.89
C VAL A 90 2.39 -8.98 -11.84
N LEU A 91 1.51 -8.34 -12.59
CA LEU A 91 0.14 -8.79 -12.80
C LEU A 91 0.05 -9.71 -14.00
N LEU A 92 -0.79 -10.74 -13.88
CA LEU A 92 -0.98 -11.74 -14.91
C LEU A 92 -2.35 -11.58 -15.53
N THR A 93 -2.41 -11.73 -16.86
CA THR A 93 -3.66 -11.74 -17.60
C THR A 93 -3.91 -13.09 -18.27
N ASP A 94 -5.18 -13.50 -18.26
CA ASP A 94 -5.65 -14.67 -19.00
C ASP A 94 -5.73 -14.41 -20.52
N ALA A 95 -6.23 -15.40 -21.27
CA ALA A 95 -6.43 -15.29 -22.72
C ALA A 95 -7.45 -14.20 -23.14
N ASN A 96 -8.29 -13.74 -22.22
CA ASN A 96 -9.27 -12.66 -22.44
C ASN A 96 -8.74 -11.29 -22.02
N ALA A 97 -7.44 -11.19 -21.69
CA ALA A 97 -6.80 -10.00 -21.14
C ALA A 97 -7.34 -9.55 -19.76
N LEU A 98 -8.00 -10.45 -19.02
CA LEU A 98 -8.52 -10.18 -17.68
C LEU A 98 -7.46 -10.53 -16.62
N LEU A 99 -7.43 -9.78 -15.52
CA LEU A 99 -6.53 -10.05 -14.39
C LEU A 99 -6.78 -11.46 -13.83
N SER A 100 -5.81 -12.36 -13.95
CA SER A 100 -5.88 -13.74 -13.46
C SER A 100 -5.06 -13.99 -12.21
N GLY A 101 -4.03 -13.18 -11.95
CA GLY A 101 -3.21 -13.33 -10.75
C GLY A 101 -2.13 -12.25 -10.57
N ILE A 102 -1.37 -12.40 -9.50
CA ILE A 102 -0.16 -11.62 -9.20
C ILE A 102 0.99 -12.58 -8.87
N ALA A 103 2.21 -12.25 -9.31
CA ALA A 103 3.42 -12.94 -8.91
C ALA A 103 4.46 -11.92 -8.42
N THR A 104 5.19 -12.28 -7.37
CA THR A 104 6.18 -11.42 -6.72
C THR A 104 7.54 -12.10 -6.66
N ASP A 105 8.58 -11.33 -6.33
CA ASP A 105 9.92 -11.84 -5.99
C ASP A 105 9.89 -12.95 -4.93
N LYS A 106 9.02 -12.83 -3.92
CA LYS A 106 8.76 -13.84 -2.89
C LYS A 106 8.25 -15.15 -3.49
N ASP A 107 7.32 -15.10 -4.44
CA ASP A 107 6.80 -16.30 -5.09
C ASP A 107 7.88 -16.98 -5.93
N ILE A 108 8.73 -16.21 -6.62
CA ILE A 108 9.86 -16.73 -7.40
C ILE A 108 10.85 -17.43 -6.47
N ALA A 109 11.30 -16.78 -5.40
CA ALA A 109 12.23 -17.37 -4.45
C ALA A 109 11.66 -18.63 -3.78
N ALA A 110 10.42 -18.56 -3.27
CA ALA A 110 9.84 -19.63 -2.46
C ALA A 110 9.22 -20.79 -3.25
N ARG A 111 8.60 -20.53 -4.41
CA ARG A 111 7.85 -21.54 -5.18
C ARG A 111 8.61 -22.06 -6.40
N VAL A 112 9.75 -21.44 -6.76
CA VAL A 112 10.58 -21.87 -7.89
C VAL A 112 11.96 -22.27 -7.38
N ILE A 113 12.70 -21.31 -6.82
CA ILE A 113 14.12 -21.52 -6.47
C ILE A 113 14.26 -22.48 -5.29
N ALA A 114 13.48 -22.29 -4.22
CA ALA A 114 13.49 -23.18 -3.06
C ALA A 114 12.94 -24.60 -3.38
N GLU A 115 12.15 -24.75 -4.44
CA GLU A 115 11.64 -26.04 -4.93
C GLU A 115 12.59 -26.72 -5.94
N GLY A 116 13.70 -26.08 -6.32
CA GLY A 116 14.62 -26.61 -7.33
C GLY A 116 14.02 -26.66 -8.74
N LEU A 117 12.99 -25.86 -9.02
CA LEU A 117 12.38 -25.78 -10.35
C LEU A 117 13.21 -24.88 -11.26
N ARG A 118 13.28 -25.24 -12.55
CA ARG A 118 13.98 -24.43 -13.56
C ARG A 118 13.15 -23.21 -13.97
N PRO A 119 13.65 -21.96 -13.79
CA PRO A 119 12.90 -20.75 -14.14
C PRO A 119 12.53 -20.66 -15.63
N GLU A 120 13.32 -21.24 -16.52
CA GLU A 120 13.12 -21.20 -17.98
C GLU A 120 11.97 -22.12 -18.43
N GLN A 121 11.60 -23.09 -17.60
CA GLN A 121 10.58 -24.11 -17.91
C GLN A 121 9.32 -23.99 -17.06
N THR A 122 9.41 -23.25 -15.97
CA THR A 122 8.29 -23.03 -15.07
C THR A 122 7.44 -21.89 -15.60
N ILE A 123 6.14 -22.13 -15.76
CA ILE A 123 5.17 -21.11 -16.18
C ILE A 123 4.71 -20.31 -14.97
N VAL A 124 4.66 -18.99 -15.10
CA VAL A 124 4.35 -18.08 -14.00
C VAL A 124 2.95 -18.32 -13.40
N SER A 125 1.96 -18.77 -14.20
CA SER A 125 0.62 -19.11 -13.72
C SER A 125 0.58 -20.29 -12.74
N LYS A 126 1.63 -21.13 -12.70
CA LYS A 126 1.76 -22.22 -11.72
C LYS A 126 2.19 -21.74 -10.34
N ILE A 127 2.82 -20.57 -10.26
CA ILE A 127 3.35 -20.00 -9.02
C ILE A 127 2.66 -18.72 -8.58
N MET A 128 1.76 -18.15 -9.39
CA MET A 128 1.05 -16.92 -9.05
C MET A 128 0.06 -17.11 -7.89
N THR A 129 -0.26 -16.01 -7.22
CA THR A 129 -1.43 -15.91 -6.36
C THR A 129 -2.64 -15.55 -7.23
N ARG A 130 -3.63 -16.43 -7.27
CA ARG A 130 -4.88 -16.22 -8.03
C ARG A 130 -5.80 -15.28 -7.28
N ASN A 131 -6.64 -14.54 -8.03
CA ASN A 131 -7.66 -13.65 -7.48
C ASN A 131 -7.11 -12.70 -6.39
N PRO A 132 -6.09 -11.87 -6.71
CA PRO A 132 -5.47 -11.01 -5.72
C PRO A 132 -6.49 -10.02 -5.14
N ILE A 133 -6.38 -9.74 -3.83
CA ILE A 133 -7.10 -8.64 -3.19
C ILE A 133 -6.69 -7.34 -3.88
N PHE A 134 -7.66 -6.48 -4.15
CA PHE A 134 -7.44 -5.19 -4.82
C PHE A 134 -8.08 -4.03 -4.05
N VAL A 135 -7.75 -2.81 -4.47
CA VAL A 135 -8.35 -1.56 -4.02
C VAL A 135 -8.79 -0.73 -5.22
N THR A 136 -9.67 0.23 -4.99
CA THR A 136 -10.03 1.24 -6.01
C THR A 136 -9.16 2.48 -5.86
N SER A 137 -9.11 3.32 -6.90
CA SER A 137 -8.44 4.63 -6.85
C SER A 137 -8.98 5.52 -5.71
N ASP A 138 -10.27 5.40 -5.40
CA ASP A 138 -10.95 6.16 -4.35
C ASP A 138 -10.89 5.50 -2.95
N SER A 139 -10.35 4.28 -2.83
CA SER A 139 -10.16 3.66 -1.52
C SER A 139 -9.22 4.50 -0.66
N LEU A 140 -9.42 4.48 0.66
CA LEU A 140 -8.53 5.20 1.58
C LEU A 140 -7.14 4.56 1.59
N ALA A 141 -6.11 5.39 1.64
CA ALA A 141 -4.71 4.96 1.72
C ALA A 141 -4.45 4.10 2.96
N ILE A 142 -5.08 4.45 4.10
CA ILE A 142 -4.96 3.71 5.35
C ILE A 142 -5.62 2.33 5.26
N GLU A 143 -6.78 2.21 4.62
CA GLU A 143 -7.45 0.93 4.39
C GLU A 143 -6.61 0.02 3.46
N ALA A 144 -5.98 0.60 2.44
CA ALA A 144 -5.07 -0.13 1.57
C ALA A 144 -3.85 -0.65 2.36
N LEU A 145 -3.28 0.18 3.25
CA LEU A 145 -2.17 -0.21 4.12
C LEU A 145 -2.57 -1.32 5.11
N GLN A 146 -3.75 -1.22 5.72
CA GLN A 146 -4.29 -2.25 6.60
C GLN A 146 -4.49 -3.58 5.86
N LYS A 147 -5.04 -3.56 4.63
CA LYS A 147 -5.16 -4.75 3.79
C LYS A 147 -3.80 -5.41 3.52
N MET A 148 -2.77 -4.63 3.22
CA MET A 148 -1.40 -5.11 3.01
C MET A 148 -0.82 -5.79 4.25
N VAL A 149 -0.96 -5.14 5.40
CA VAL A 149 -0.45 -5.62 6.69
C VAL A 149 -1.17 -6.90 7.12
N GLN A 150 -2.51 -6.90 7.15
CA GLN A 150 -3.32 -8.07 7.53
C GLN A 150 -3.10 -9.25 6.58
N GLY A 151 -3.02 -8.95 5.28
CA GLY A 151 -2.80 -9.95 4.24
C GLY A 151 -1.35 -10.40 4.08
N LYS A 152 -0.39 -9.75 4.77
CA LYS A 152 1.05 -10.03 4.70
C LYS A 152 1.61 -9.97 3.26
N PHE A 153 1.14 -8.99 2.49
CA PHE A 153 1.62 -8.71 1.14
C PHE A 153 1.90 -7.22 0.97
N ARG A 154 2.83 -6.87 0.06
CA ARG A 154 3.28 -5.49 -0.17
C ARG A 154 2.61 -4.81 -1.36
N HIS A 155 1.90 -5.57 -2.18
CA HIS A 155 1.39 -5.12 -3.47
C HIS A 155 -0.11 -5.28 -3.55
N LEU A 156 -0.80 -4.24 -3.97
CA LEU A 156 -2.24 -4.23 -4.23
C LEU A 156 -2.50 -3.75 -5.66
N PRO A 157 -3.15 -4.56 -6.52
CA PRO A 157 -3.74 -4.06 -7.75
C PRO A 157 -4.70 -2.91 -7.45
N VAL A 158 -4.60 -1.85 -8.25
CA VAL A 158 -5.55 -0.72 -8.21
C VAL A 158 -6.48 -0.84 -9.40
N VAL A 159 -7.77 -0.99 -9.13
CA VAL A 159 -8.81 -1.25 -10.13
C VAL A 159 -9.73 -0.03 -10.25
N GLU A 160 -9.98 0.40 -11.48
CA GLU A 160 -10.93 1.46 -11.79
C GLU A 160 -11.82 1.00 -12.95
N ASN A 161 -13.14 1.13 -12.81
CA ASN A 161 -14.12 0.67 -13.80
C ASN A 161 -13.97 -0.80 -14.23
N GLY A 162 -13.42 -1.66 -13.35
CA GLY A 162 -13.17 -3.08 -13.64
C GLY A 162 -11.84 -3.36 -14.34
N GLU A 163 -11.04 -2.34 -14.63
CA GLU A 163 -9.72 -2.48 -15.25
C GLU A 163 -8.59 -2.22 -14.24
N VAL A 164 -7.47 -2.92 -14.37
CA VAL A 164 -6.30 -2.65 -13.53
C VAL A 164 -5.51 -1.48 -14.11
N ILE A 165 -5.47 -0.37 -13.37
CA ILE A 165 -4.80 0.86 -13.81
C ILE A 165 -3.38 0.98 -13.25
N ALA A 166 -3.11 0.39 -12.09
CA ALA A 166 -1.84 0.53 -11.39
C ALA A 166 -1.58 -0.61 -10.40
N LEU A 167 -0.36 -0.61 -9.86
CA LEU A 167 0.03 -1.44 -8.72
C LEU A 167 0.47 -0.53 -7.59
N LEU A 168 -0.21 -0.60 -6.45
CA LEU A 168 0.18 0.08 -5.23
C LEU A 168 1.17 -0.79 -4.47
N ASP A 169 2.33 -0.21 -4.14
CA ASP A 169 3.36 -0.82 -3.29
C ASP A 169 3.30 -0.17 -1.90
N ILE A 170 3.50 -0.96 -0.83
CA ILE A 170 3.51 -0.48 0.56
C ILE A 170 4.45 0.71 0.78
N THR A 171 5.57 0.77 0.06
CA THR A 171 6.51 1.89 0.12
C THR A 171 5.88 3.20 -0.26
N LYS A 172 4.86 3.22 -1.14
CA LYS A 172 4.13 4.45 -1.49
C LYS A 172 3.33 4.99 -0.31
N CYS A 173 2.70 4.11 0.46
CA CYS A 173 2.02 4.50 1.69
C CYS A 173 3.01 5.01 2.73
N LEU A 174 4.13 4.31 2.91
CA LEU A 174 5.16 4.68 3.88
C LEU A 174 5.84 6.01 3.53
N TYR A 175 6.22 6.21 2.28
CA TYR A 175 6.93 7.41 1.83
C TYR A 175 6.02 8.63 1.88
N ASP A 176 4.74 8.48 1.52
CA ASP A 176 3.73 9.53 1.72
C ASP A 176 3.63 9.89 3.21
N ALA A 177 3.54 8.89 4.10
CA ALA A 177 3.45 9.11 5.55
C ALA A 177 4.69 9.83 6.12
N ILE A 178 5.90 9.37 5.80
CA ILE A 178 7.18 9.97 6.25
C ILE A 178 7.29 11.42 5.76
N SER A 179 7.16 11.65 4.45
CA SER A 179 7.30 12.99 3.86
C SER A 179 6.32 14.01 4.43
N ARG A 180 5.19 13.56 4.95
CA ARG A 180 4.16 14.44 5.51
C ARG A 180 4.39 14.72 6.98
N MET A 181 4.86 13.72 7.72
CA MET A 181 5.33 13.91 9.08
C MET A 181 6.50 14.90 9.13
N GLU A 182 7.50 14.76 8.24
CA GLU A 182 8.63 15.69 8.13
C GLU A 182 8.16 17.11 7.85
N LYS A 183 7.29 17.30 6.85
CA LYS A 183 6.71 18.61 6.51
C LYS A 183 5.92 19.22 7.66
N ALA A 184 5.11 18.42 8.36
CA ALA A 184 4.32 18.90 9.48
C ALA A 184 5.20 19.31 10.68
N ALA A 185 6.34 18.64 10.88
CA ALA A 185 7.34 19.00 11.87
C ALA A 185 8.08 20.30 11.49
N GLU A 186 8.50 20.45 10.23
CA GLU A 186 9.14 21.67 9.71
C GLU A 186 8.24 22.91 9.80
N GLN A 187 6.94 22.74 9.53
CA GLN A 187 5.97 23.83 9.56
C GLN A 187 5.48 24.18 10.97
N GLY A 188 5.92 23.44 12.02
CA GLY A 188 5.37 23.54 13.38
C GLY A 188 3.87 23.18 13.47
N SER A 189 3.25 22.80 12.35
CA SER A 189 1.82 22.60 12.15
C SER A 189 1.36 21.27 12.73
N ALA A 190 2.20 20.23 12.80
CA ALA A 190 1.84 18.98 13.45
C ALA A 190 1.52 19.16 14.94
N ILE A 191 2.40 19.87 15.65
CA ILE A 191 2.22 20.16 17.07
C ILE A 191 1.08 21.17 17.24
N ALA A 192 1.05 22.23 16.42
CA ALA A 192 0.00 23.23 16.49
C ALA A 192 -1.39 22.69 16.14
N ALA A 193 -1.54 21.82 15.13
CA ALA A 193 -2.82 21.22 14.74
C ALA A 193 -3.27 20.13 15.73
N ALA A 194 -2.33 19.36 16.30
CA ALA A 194 -2.62 18.47 17.42
C ALA A 194 -3.12 19.26 18.64
N VAL A 195 -2.55 20.44 18.92
CA VAL A 195 -2.98 21.34 20.00
C VAL A 195 -4.30 22.07 19.67
N GLU A 196 -4.47 22.55 18.44
CA GLU A 196 -5.65 23.31 17.99
C GLU A 196 -6.90 22.42 17.86
N GLY A 197 -6.72 21.14 17.49
CA GLY A 197 -7.76 20.12 17.53
C GLY A 197 -8.29 19.83 18.93
N VAL A 198 -7.48 20.10 19.97
CA VAL A 198 -7.87 19.99 21.39
C VAL A 198 -8.64 21.23 21.84
N GLU A 199 -8.14 22.41 21.51
CA GLU A 199 -8.77 23.69 21.88
C GLU A 199 -10.19 23.81 21.30
N ARG A 200 -10.42 23.31 20.08
CA ARG A 200 -11.74 23.35 19.42
C ARG A 200 -12.79 22.40 20.02
N GLN A 201 -12.39 21.33 20.70
CA GLN A 201 -13.32 20.40 21.36
C GLN A 201 -13.55 20.73 22.85
N TRP A 202 -12.65 21.48 23.50
CA TRP A 202 -12.73 21.72 24.95
C TRP A 202 -12.75 23.18 25.42
N GLY A 203 -12.86 24.13 24.49
CA GLY A 203 -12.96 25.55 24.83
C GLY A 203 -11.64 26.12 25.35
N ASN A 204 -11.52 27.45 25.31
CA ASN A 204 -10.29 28.25 25.48
C ASN A 204 -9.50 28.08 26.80
N ASN A 205 -9.82 27.12 27.66
CA ASN A 205 -9.15 26.92 28.96
C ASN A 205 -8.16 25.74 28.99
N PHE A 206 -7.89 25.07 27.87
CA PHE A 206 -6.96 23.93 27.85
C PHE A 206 -5.58 24.34 27.30
N SER A 207 -4.68 24.77 28.18
CA SER A 207 -3.24 24.73 27.87
C SER A 207 -2.76 23.30 28.04
N ALA A 208 -2.36 22.64 26.96
CA ALA A 208 -1.85 21.26 27.02
C ALA A 208 -0.63 21.23 27.97
N PRO A 209 -0.68 20.51 29.11
CA PRO A 209 0.43 20.48 30.06
C PRO A 209 1.71 19.95 29.39
N TYR A 210 2.89 20.45 29.75
CA TYR A 210 4.18 19.95 29.23
C TYR A 210 4.32 18.42 29.39
N ALA A 211 3.79 17.86 30.49
CA ALA A 211 3.72 16.42 30.72
C ALA A 211 2.89 15.66 29.66
N PHE A 212 1.88 16.29 29.07
CA PHE A 212 1.07 15.73 27.99
C PHE A 212 1.80 15.74 26.64
N ILE A 213 2.52 16.83 26.33
CA ILE A 213 3.38 16.91 25.13
C ILE A 213 4.50 15.87 25.22
N GLU A 214 5.11 15.71 26.39
CA GLU A 214 6.08 14.65 26.65
C GLU A 214 5.45 13.26 26.55
N THR A 215 4.21 13.05 27.00
CA THR A 215 3.49 11.78 26.82
C THR A 215 3.22 11.46 25.35
N LEU A 216 2.85 12.44 24.53
CA LEU A 216 2.67 12.26 23.08
C LEU A 216 4.01 11.95 22.40
N ARG A 217 5.06 12.70 22.73
CA ARG A 217 6.42 12.47 22.24
C ARG A 217 6.93 11.07 22.60
N GLU A 218 6.77 10.66 23.86
CA GLU A 218 7.13 9.33 24.32
C GLU A 218 6.31 8.21 23.67
N ARG A 219 5.19 8.49 23.00
CA ARG A 219 4.41 7.44 22.31
C ARG A 219 4.69 7.39 20.82
N MET A 220 4.96 8.56 20.24
CA MET A 220 5.35 8.69 18.83
C MET A 220 6.77 8.17 18.57
N PHE A 221 7.69 8.37 19.50
CA PHE A 221 9.13 8.20 19.26
C PHE A 221 9.82 7.16 20.14
N LYS A 222 9.14 6.53 21.12
CA LYS A 222 9.80 5.64 22.09
C LYS A 222 9.73 4.14 21.85
N PRO A 223 8.74 3.54 21.16
CA PRO A 223 8.74 2.09 21.00
C PRO A 223 9.89 1.71 20.07
N SER A 224 10.89 1.10 20.69
CA SER A 224 12.08 0.61 20.01
C SER A 224 11.84 -0.77 19.42
N LEU A 225 12.77 -1.22 18.58
CA LEU A 225 12.69 -2.54 17.99
C LEU A 225 12.62 -3.64 19.07
N SER A 226 13.12 -3.40 20.28
CA SER A 226 12.95 -4.31 21.43
C SER A 226 11.50 -4.68 21.74
N THR A 227 10.53 -3.82 21.40
CA THR A 227 9.10 -4.05 21.68
C THR A 227 8.46 -5.05 20.72
N ILE A 228 9.07 -5.25 19.54
CA ILE A 228 8.55 -6.14 18.48
C ILE A 228 9.46 -7.34 18.23
N VAL A 229 10.73 -7.24 18.61
CA VAL A 229 11.67 -8.37 18.58
C VAL A 229 11.39 -9.26 19.78
N SER A 230 10.56 -10.28 19.55
CA SER A 230 10.33 -11.36 20.51
C SER A 230 11.18 -12.59 20.19
N GLU A 231 11.25 -13.55 21.11
CA GLU A 231 11.92 -14.85 20.91
C GLU A 231 11.43 -15.64 19.67
N GLN A 232 10.22 -15.35 19.18
CA GLN A 232 9.65 -15.99 17.99
C GLN A 232 10.10 -15.32 16.67
N THR A 233 10.85 -14.23 16.75
CA THR A 233 11.39 -13.53 15.58
C THR A 233 12.46 -14.41 14.94
N LYS A 234 12.16 -14.92 13.75
CA LYS A 234 13.06 -15.83 13.05
C LYS A 234 14.09 -15.05 12.25
N VAL A 235 15.35 -15.45 12.38
CA VAL A 235 16.42 -15.04 11.48
C VAL A 235 16.88 -16.25 10.68
N ALA A 236 16.93 -16.10 9.37
CA ALA A 236 17.49 -17.11 8.49
C ALA A 236 18.94 -16.75 8.16
N PHE A 237 19.88 -17.65 8.43
CA PHE A 237 21.31 -17.42 8.23
C PHE A 237 21.89 -18.26 7.10
N SER A 238 22.78 -17.69 6.28
CA SER A 238 23.53 -18.43 5.25
C SER A 238 25.01 -18.10 5.26
N SER A 239 25.82 -19.05 4.78
CA SER A 239 27.26 -18.83 4.53
C SER A 239 27.44 -18.07 3.21
N PRO A 240 28.49 -17.22 3.06
CA PRO A 240 28.85 -16.62 1.77
C PRO A 240 29.07 -17.67 0.66
N SER A 241 29.54 -18.86 1.05
CA SER A 241 29.79 -20.00 0.16
C SER A 241 28.57 -20.88 -0.12
N ASP A 242 27.42 -20.59 0.50
CA ASP A 242 26.19 -21.34 0.20
C ASP A 242 25.73 -21.01 -1.23
N PRO A 243 25.22 -21.99 -2.00
CA PRO A 243 24.47 -21.71 -3.22
C PRO A 243 23.21 -20.91 -2.95
N VAL A 244 22.78 -20.09 -3.93
CA VAL A 244 21.56 -19.28 -3.82
C VAL A 244 20.31 -20.12 -3.52
N TYR A 245 20.19 -21.34 -4.06
CA TYR A 245 19.03 -22.19 -3.77
C TYR A 245 18.92 -22.56 -2.28
N VAL A 246 20.06 -22.72 -1.58
CA VAL A 246 20.09 -23.00 -0.13
C VAL A 246 19.55 -21.80 0.64
N ALA A 247 19.95 -20.59 0.26
CA ALA A 247 19.39 -19.36 0.84
C ALA A 247 17.88 -19.26 0.60
N ALA A 248 17.40 -19.52 -0.61
CA ALA A 248 15.97 -19.52 -0.93
C ALA A 248 15.19 -20.57 -0.10
N LYS A 249 15.76 -21.76 0.11
CA LYS A 249 15.18 -22.80 0.95
C LYS A 249 15.05 -22.34 2.41
N LYS A 250 16.10 -21.72 2.96
CA LYS A 250 16.10 -21.14 4.32
C LYS A 250 15.09 -20.01 4.47
N MET A 251 14.92 -19.15 3.45
CA MET A 251 13.85 -18.13 3.41
C MET A 251 12.48 -18.79 3.55
N ARG A 252 12.19 -19.81 2.74
CA ARG A 252 10.92 -20.53 2.76
C ARG A 252 10.64 -21.22 4.09
N GLU A 253 11.61 -21.96 4.62
CA GLU A 253 11.49 -22.71 5.88
C GLU A 253 11.25 -21.77 7.08
N SER A 254 11.94 -20.64 7.10
CA SER A 254 11.80 -19.63 8.16
C SER A 254 10.61 -18.70 7.92
N ARG A 255 9.96 -18.77 6.75
CA ARG A 255 8.87 -17.89 6.29
C ARG A 255 9.27 -16.40 6.27
N VAL A 256 10.49 -16.12 5.85
CA VAL A 256 11.08 -14.77 5.71
C VAL A 256 11.42 -14.50 4.25
N ASN A 257 11.65 -13.23 3.88
CA ASN A 257 11.99 -12.83 2.50
C ASN A 257 13.46 -12.40 2.36
N SER A 258 14.27 -12.63 3.40
CA SER A 258 15.70 -12.32 3.42
C SER A 258 16.48 -13.33 4.26
N VAL A 259 17.76 -13.49 3.95
CA VAL A 259 18.72 -14.22 4.76
C VAL A 259 19.89 -13.29 5.12
N VAL A 260 20.35 -13.41 6.36
CA VAL A 260 21.53 -12.71 6.85
C VAL A 260 22.76 -13.58 6.58
N ILE A 261 23.78 -12.98 5.99
CA ILE A 261 25.00 -13.69 5.57
C ILE A 261 26.08 -13.48 6.61
N MET A 262 26.55 -14.58 7.20
CA MET A 262 27.48 -14.56 8.33
C MET A 262 28.73 -15.38 8.03
N THR A 263 29.89 -14.92 8.51
CA THR A 263 31.12 -15.73 8.61
C THR A 263 31.54 -15.76 10.07
N GLY A 264 31.35 -16.90 10.74
CA GLY A 264 31.44 -16.94 12.20
C GLY A 264 30.40 -15.99 12.82
N ASN A 265 30.85 -15.08 13.69
CA ASN A 265 29.98 -14.05 14.29
C ASN A 265 29.96 -12.71 13.53
N LYS A 266 30.56 -12.64 12.34
CA LYS A 266 30.65 -11.39 11.56
C LYS A 266 29.56 -11.33 10.50
N LEU A 267 28.79 -10.24 10.50
CA LEU A 267 27.88 -9.87 9.43
C LEU A 267 28.66 -9.50 8.17
N GLN A 268 28.38 -10.20 7.07
CA GLN A 268 29.01 -9.96 5.76
C GLN A 268 28.04 -9.34 4.76
N GLY A 269 26.76 -9.70 4.84
CA GLY A 269 25.80 -9.35 3.82
C GLY A 269 24.36 -9.67 4.18
N ILE A 270 23.45 -9.28 3.30
CA ILE A 270 22.05 -9.71 3.27
C ILE A 270 21.69 -10.12 1.85
N LEU A 271 20.90 -11.18 1.70
CA LEU A 271 20.31 -11.57 0.41
C LEU A 271 18.79 -11.62 0.55
N THR A 272 18.06 -10.96 -0.34
CA THR A 272 16.60 -10.91 -0.34
C THR A 272 16.00 -11.65 -1.53
N SER A 273 14.69 -11.96 -1.48
CA SER A 273 13.96 -12.49 -2.65
C SER A 273 14.11 -11.60 -3.89
N LYS A 274 14.15 -10.28 -3.70
CA LYS A 274 14.40 -9.30 -4.77
C LYS A 274 15.77 -9.49 -5.41
N ASP A 275 16.81 -9.76 -4.62
CA ASP A 275 18.15 -9.99 -5.16
C ASP A 275 18.23 -11.30 -5.96
N ILE A 276 17.54 -12.35 -5.51
CA ILE A 276 17.40 -13.60 -6.27
C ILE A 276 16.75 -13.33 -7.63
N LEU A 277 15.66 -12.56 -7.66
CA LEU A 277 15.02 -12.17 -8.92
C LEU A 277 15.98 -11.35 -9.80
N MET A 278 16.51 -10.25 -9.28
CA MET A 278 17.20 -9.21 -10.05
C MET A 278 18.61 -9.61 -10.49
N ARG A 279 19.35 -10.30 -9.60
CA ARG A 279 20.78 -10.59 -9.76
C ARG A 279 21.06 -12.04 -10.17
N VAL A 280 20.08 -12.95 -10.04
CA VAL A 280 20.25 -14.37 -10.40
C VAL A 280 19.36 -14.73 -11.58
N VAL A 281 18.04 -14.77 -11.38
CA VAL A 281 17.11 -15.29 -12.40
C VAL A 281 17.06 -14.38 -13.63
N ALA A 282 16.94 -13.07 -13.43
CA ALA A 282 16.92 -12.10 -14.54
C ALA A 282 18.25 -12.06 -15.30
N GLN A 283 19.36 -12.42 -14.66
CA GLN A 283 20.71 -12.50 -15.26
C GLN A 283 21.00 -13.88 -15.88
N ASN A 284 20.02 -14.79 -15.89
CA ASN A 284 20.16 -16.16 -16.40
C ASN A 284 21.29 -16.95 -15.70
N LEU A 285 21.52 -16.69 -14.42
CA LEU A 285 22.48 -17.43 -13.59
C LEU A 285 21.81 -18.65 -12.94
N SER A 286 22.54 -19.75 -12.82
CA SER A 286 22.06 -20.95 -12.13
C SER A 286 22.01 -20.73 -10.62
N PRO A 287 20.86 -20.92 -9.95
CA PRO A 287 20.75 -20.84 -8.50
C PRO A 287 21.54 -21.93 -7.75
N ASP A 288 21.84 -23.04 -8.42
CA ASP A 288 22.59 -24.18 -7.87
C ASP A 288 24.10 -23.93 -7.85
N LEU A 289 24.60 -23.15 -8.81
CA LEU A 289 26.03 -22.86 -8.97
C LEU A 289 26.44 -21.47 -8.47
N THR A 290 25.50 -20.53 -8.44
CA THR A 290 25.77 -19.16 -8.01
C THR A 290 25.87 -19.10 -6.49
N LEU A 291 27.02 -18.66 -5.99
CA LEU A 291 27.24 -18.47 -4.56
C LEU A 291 26.59 -17.18 -4.06
N VAL A 292 26.11 -17.22 -2.83
CA VAL A 292 25.48 -16.08 -2.14
C VAL A 292 26.39 -14.85 -2.15
N GLU A 293 27.69 -14.99 -1.90
CA GLU A 293 28.64 -13.87 -1.87
C GLU A 293 28.70 -13.06 -3.17
N LYS A 294 28.34 -13.66 -4.31
CA LYS A 294 28.38 -13.00 -5.63
C LYS A 294 27.18 -12.09 -5.87
N VAL A 295 26.10 -12.30 -5.13
CA VAL A 295 24.80 -11.64 -5.38
C VAL A 295 24.19 -11.00 -4.13
N MET A 296 24.74 -11.21 -2.95
CA MET A 296 24.32 -10.52 -1.73
C MET A 296 24.61 -9.02 -1.79
N THR A 297 23.88 -8.24 -0.99
CA THR A 297 24.26 -6.87 -0.67
C THR A 297 25.26 -6.92 0.48
N PRO A 298 26.53 -6.51 0.28
CA PRO A 298 27.54 -6.55 1.33
C PRO A 298 27.34 -5.42 2.35
N ASN A 299 27.80 -5.63 3.58
CA ASN A 299 27.77 -4.63 4.66
C ASN A 299 26.41 -3.90 4.79
N PRO A 300 25.30 -4.62 5.01
CA PRO A 300 24.00 -3.98 5.08
C PRO A 300 23.92 -3.05 6.29
N GLU A 301 23.15 -1.97 6.13
CA GLU A 301 22.69 -1.16 7.26
C GLU A 301 22.01 -2.07 8.29
N HIS A 302 22.17 -1.74 9.56
CA HIS A 302 21.61 -2.51 10.67
C HIS A 302 21.13 -1.56 11.76
N ALA A 303 20.16 -2.02 12.53
CA ALA A 303 19.66 -1.33 13.71
C ALA A 303 20.11 -2.03 14.99
N THR A 304 19.87 -1.37 16.12
CA THR A 304 19.99 -1.96 17.45
C THR A 304 18.61 -2.16 18.06
N LEU A 305 18.52 -2.92 19.15
CA LEU A 305 17.27 -3.06 19.91
C LEU A 305 16.71 -1.71 20.43
N GLU A 306 17.58 -0.70 20.59
CA GLU A 306 17.21 0.63 21.06
C GLU A 306 16.75 1.57 19.93
N THR A 307 16.99 1.19 18.66
CA THR A 307 16.52 1.96 17.50
C THR A 307 14.99 2.05 17.53
N THR A 308 14.44 3.23 17.32
CA THR A 308 12.98 3.44 17.32
C THR A 308 12.37 2.82 16.05
N ILE A 309 11.11 2.39 16.12
CA ILE A 309 10.41 1.87 14.93
C ILE A 309 10.37 2.92 13.81
N LEU A 310 10.20 4.19 14.17
CA LEU A 310 10.17 5.29 13.22
C LEU A 310 11.53 5.52 12.56
N ASP A 311 12.62 5.53 13.34
CA ASP A 311 13.97 5.66 12.80
C ASP A 311 14.31 4.48 11.88
N ALA A 312 13.88 3.26 12.24
CA ALA A 312 14.05 2.09 11.38
C ALA A 312 13.30 2.25 10.04
N LEU A 313 12.09 2.82 10.06
CA LEU A 313 11.33 3.15 8.84
C LEU A 313 12.00 4.25 8.01
N HIS A 314 12.60 5.27 8.64
CA HIS A 314 13.40 6.29 7.96
C HIS A 314 14.66 5.70 7.32
N VAL A 315 15.41 4.87 8.07
CA VAL A 315 16.60 4.17 7.58
C VAL A 315 16.25 3.31 6.35
N MET A 316 15.12 2.58 6.38
CA MET A 316 14.60 1.84 5.23
C MET A 316 14.20 2.75 4.06
N HIS A 317 13.54 3.88 4.34
CA HIS A 317 13.15 4.88 3.34
C HIS A 317 14.36 5.46 2.62
N ASP A 318 15.36 5.93 3.36
CA ASP A 318 16.54 6.62 2.83
C ASP A 318 17.45 5.65 2.09
N GLY A 319 17.70 4.49 2.70
CA GLY A 319 18.53 3.43 2.12
C GLY A 319 17.88 2.65 0.98
N LYS A 320 16.58 2.88 0.69
CA LYS A 320 15.81 2.18 -0.36
C LYS A 320 15.83 0.66 -0.23
N PHE A 321 15.78 0.16 1.00
CA PHE A 321 15.66 -1.26 1.33
C PHE A 321 14.52 -1.49 2.31
N LEU A 322 14.07 -2.74 2.42
CA LEU A 322 12.86 -3.09 3.19
C LEU A 322 13.10 -4.18 4.22
N HIS A 323 14.37 -4.52 4.48
CA HIS A 323 14.80 -5.50 5.48
C HIS A 323 15.95 -4.88 6.25
N LEU A 324 15.90 -4.97 7.58
CA LEU A 324 16.86 -4.38 8.48
C LEU A 324 17.29 -5.42 9.52
N PRO A 325 18.53 -5.94 9.44
CA PRO A 325 19.13 -6.72 10.50
C PRO A 325 19.18 -5.91 11.80
N VAL A 326 18.91 -6.57 12.93
CA VAL A 326 18.93 -5.97 14.26
C VAL A 326 19.98 -6.69 15.10
N MET A 327 20.91 -5.91 15.65
CA MET A 327 21.95 -6.40 16.54
C MET A 327 21.59 -6.15 18.01
N ASP A 328 22.00 -7.08 18.86
CA ASP A 328 22.04 -6.88 20.31
C ASP A 328 23.29 -6.09 20.76
N LYS A 329 23.44 -5.94 22.07
CA LYS A 329 24.56 -5.22 22.70
C LYS A 329 25.88 -5.97 22.58
N ASP A 330 25.84 -7.27 22.32
CA ASP A 330 27.01 -8.14 22.14
C ASP A 330 27.47 -8.20 20.66
N GLY A 331 26.77 -7.48 19.77
CA GLY A 331 27.07 -7.42 18.33
C GLY A 331 26.57 -8.62 17.54
N SER A 332 25.65 -9.41 18.10
CA SER A 332 25.05 -10.57 17.46
C SER A 332 23.72 -10.21 16.82
N ILE A 333 23.42 -10.82 15.66
CA ILE A 333 22.15 -10.58 14.95
C ILE A 333 21.03 -11.37 15.62
N VAL A 334 20.08 -10.66 16.20
CA VAL A 334 18.93 -11.24 16.93
C VAL A 334 17.63 -11.21 16.13
N ALA A 335 17.51 -10.30 15.15
CA ALA A 335 16.36 -10.23 14.27
C ALA A 335 16.74 -9.73 12.86
N CYS A 336 15.87 -9.95 11.90
CA CYS A 336 15.89 -9.28 10.60
C CYS A 336 14.46 -8.86 10.28
N ILE A 337 14.15 -7.59 10.50
CA ILE A 337 12.78 -7.06 10.47
C ILE A 337 12.49 -6.51 9.09
N ASP A 338 11.30 -6.79 8.56
CA ASP A 338 10.85 -6.22 7.29
C ASP A 338 9.91 -5.00 7.46
N VAL A 339 9.71 -4.28 6.36
CA VAL A 339 8.83 -3.10 6.34
C VAL A 339 7.39 -3.41 6.76
N LEU A 340 6.86 -4.62 6.50
CA LEU A 340 5.49 -5.00 6.89
C LEU A 340 5.40 -5.15 8.41
N GLN A 341 6.40 -5.74 9.05
CA GLN A 341 6.47 -5.86 10.51
C GLN A 341 6.56 -4.48 11.17
N LEU A 342 7.44 -3.60 10.67
CA LEU A 342 7.54 -2.23 11.19
C LEU A 342 6.26 -1.43 10.97
N THR A 343 5.63 -1.55 9.80
CA THR A 343 4.36 -0.89 9.51
C THR A 343 3.24 -1.41 10.40
N ASN A 344 3.15 -2.72 10.60
CA ASN A 344 2.16 -3.31 11.51
C ASN A 344 2.37 -2.79 12.93
N ALA A 345 3.60 -2.77 13.42
CA ALA A 345 3.92 -2.23 14.72
C ALA A 345 3.52 -0.75 14.83
N ALA A 346 3.86 0.07 13.83
CA ALA A 346 3.46 1.47 13.76
C ALA A 346 1.94 1.67 13.86
N ILE A 347 1.15 0.81 13.22
CA ILE A 347 -0.32 0.87 13.26
C ILE A 347 -0.86 0.38 14.60
N SER A 348 -0.42 -0.79 15.10
CA SER A 348 -0.92 -1.38 16.36
C SER A 348 -0.65 -0.51 17.58
N MET A 349 0.42 0.29 17.56
CA MET A 349 0.71 1.24 18.64
C MET A 349 -0.33 2.36 18.79
N VAL A 350 -1.16 2.58 17.75
CA VAL A 350 -2.30 3.49 17.81
C VAL A 350 -3.55 2.80 18.38
N GLU A 351 -3.65 1.46 18.28
CA GLU A 351 -4.86 0.69 18.60
C GLU A 351 -4.86 0.07 20.03
N ASP A 352 -3.72 -0.36 20.58
CA ASP A 352 -3.65 -1.31 21.72
C ASP A 352 -3.54 -0.70 23.14
N SER A 353 -4.04 0.52 23.39
CA SER A 353 -3.84 1.17 24.70
C SER A 353 -5.15 1.65 25.33
N SER A 354 -5.83 0.81 26.12
CA SER A 354 -7.11 1.12 26.78
C SER A 354 -6.95 1.85 28.12
N GLY A 355 -7.54 3.04 28.26
CA GLY A 355 -7.64 3.85 29.48
C GLY A 355 -8.09 5.29 29.15
N ALA A 356 -8.75 6.02 30.04
CA ALA A 356 -9.40 7.30 29.67
C ALA A 356 -8.44 8.41 29.17
N VAL A 357 -7.21 8.50 29.71
CA VAL A 357 -6.13 9.39 29.18
C VAL A 357 -5.50 8.79 27.90
N ASN A 358 -5.60 7.47 27.78
CA ASN A 358 -5.10 6.64 26.70
C ASN A 358 -5.95 6.81 25.43
N ASP A 359 -7.27 6.83 25.55
CA ASP A 359 -8.23 7.03 24.45
C ASP A 359 -8.06 8.43 23.83
N MET A 360 -7.73 9.43 24.65
CA MET A 360 -7.47 10.80 24.23
C MET A 360 -6.17 10.91 23.41
N ALA A 361 -5.10 10.26 23.88
CA ALA A 361 -3.82 10.18 23.15
C ALA A 361 -3.96 9.34 21.88
N ASN A 362 -4.71 8.23 21.90
CA ASN A 362 -4.96 7.39 20.72
C ASN A 362 -5.81 8.10 19.68
N THR A 363 -6.88 8.79 20.11
CA THR A 363 -7.69 9.63 19.22
C THR A 363 -6.84 10.75 18.62
N MET A 364 -5.91 11.33 19.38
CA MET A 364 -4.97 12.33 18.85
C MET A 364 -3.86 11.74 18.00
N MET A 365 -3.42 10.51 18.24
CA MET A 365 -2.45 9.79 17.42
C MET A 365 -3.06 9.34 16.11
N GLN A 366 -4.29 8.84 16.15
CA GLN A 366 -5.10 8.55 15.00
C GLN A 366 -5.41 9.84 14.25
N LYS A 367 -5.80 10.93 14.91
CA LYS A 367 -5.94 12.25 14.27
C LYS A 367 -4.62 12.84 13.80
N PHE A 368 -3.49 12.55 14.44
CA PHE A 368 -2.17 12.98 14.00
C PHE A 368 -1.80 12.23 12.74
N TRP A 369 -1.97 10.90 12.72
CA TRP A 369 -1.81 10.10 11.53
C TRP A 369 -2.81 10.50 10.47
N ASP A 370 -4.08 10.72 10.78
CA ASP A 370 -5.13 11.14 9.84
C ASP A 370 -4.92 12.57 9.38
N SER A 371 -4.35 13.48 10.18
CA SER A 371 -4.04 14.87 9.80
C SER A 371 -2.76 14.91 9.00
N ALA A 372 -1.69 14.28 9.48
CA ALA A 372 -0.50 14.01 8.69
C ALA A 372 -0.86 13.28 7.40
N LEU A 373 -1.87 12.39 7.43
CA LEU A 373 -2.44 11.68 6.31
C LEU A 373 -3.55 12.45 5.57
N ALA A 374 -4.02 13.63 6.02
CA ALA A 374 -4.97 14.49 5.30
C ALA A 374 -4.39 15.83 4.81
N LEU A 375 -3.20 16.24 5.28
CA LEU A 375 -2.46 17.40 4.76
C LEU A 375 -2.27 17.28 3.25
N GLU A 376 -2.89 18.18 2.49
CA GLU A 376 -2.63 18.35 1.07
C GLU A 376 -1.14 18.72 0.90
N PRO A 377 -0.39 18.11 -0.03
CA PRO A 377 0.87 18.70 -0.44
C PRO A 377 0.58 20.13 -0.90
N PRO A 378 1.41 21.13 -0.58
CA PRO A 378 1.37 22.37 -1.35
C PRO A 378 1.53 21.98 -2.83
N GLU A 379 0.65 22.47 -3.69
CA GLU A 379 0.89 22.42 -5.12
C GLU A 379 2.19 23.17 -5.34
N ASP A 380 3.28 22.47 -5.70
CA ASP A 380 4.36 23.12 -6.41
C ASP A 380 5.36 22.15 -7.07
N TYR A 381 5.54 22.45 -8.36
CA TYR A 381 6.57 22.12 -9.34
C TYR A 381 6.88 20.64 -9.64
N ASP A 382 6.48 20.26 -10.86
CA ASP A 382 7.11 19.22 -11.68
C ASP A 382 8.64 19.33 -11.61
N THR A 383 9.24 18.57 -10.70
CA THR A 383 10.60 18.10 -10.88
C THR A 383 10.50 16.82 -11.69
N GLN A 384 10.45 16.99 -13.02
CA GLN A 384 10.98 15.97 -13.91
C GLN A 384 12.39 15.68 -13.41
N SER A 385 12.58 14.51 -12.80
CA SER A 385 13.91 14.01 -12.46
C SER A 385 14.55 13.54 -13.77
N GLU A 386 15.06 14.49 -14.53
CA GLU A 386 16.19 14.28 -15.43
C GLU A 386 17.43 14.16 -14.54
N MET A 387 17.90 12.93 -14.33
CA MET A 387 19.23 12.66 -13.78
C MET A 387 20.03 11.92 -14.84
N SER A 388 20.57 12.73 -15.75
CA SER A 388 21.91 12.61 -16.36
C SER A 388 22.47 11.20 -16.60
N ALA A 389 22.20 10.69 -17.81
CA ALA A 389 23.12 9.80 -18.50
C ALA A 389 24.39 10.59 -18.85
N LEU A 390 25.52 10.25 -18.23
CA LEU A 390 26.83 10.72 -18.64
C LEU A 390 27.39 9.77 -19.71
N ASN A 391 27.83 10.40 -20.79
CA ASN A 391 28.20 9.87 -22.09
C ASN A 391 29.27 8.76 -22.08
N THR A 392 29.04 7.74 -22.90
CA THR A 392 30.08 7.19 -23.78
C THR A 392 29.48 7.00 -25.17
N SER A 393 29.98 7.81 -26.11
CA SER A 393 29.75 7.71 -27.55
C SER A 393 30.53 6.53 -28.13
N ASP A 394 29.88 5.67 -28.91
CA ASP A 394 30.16 5.55 -30.35
C ASP A 394 29.14 4.64 -31.03
N GLY A 395 28.76 5.05 -32.25
CA GLY A 395 27.57 4.58 -32.96
C GLY A 395 27.73 3.27 -33.71
N THR A 396 26.60 2.76 -34.22
CA THR A 396 26.30 2.56 -35.65
C THR A 396 24.82 2.15 -35.80
N GLU A 397 24.21 2.57 -36.90
CA GLU A 397 22.79 2.55 -37.27
C GLU A 397 22.13 1.16 -37.43
N LEU A 398 20.80 1.12 -37.30
CA LEU A 398 19.79 0.78 -38.35
C LEU A 398 18.60 -0.06 -37.80
N GLY A 399 17.36 0.35 -38.11
CA GLY A 399 16.19 -0.56 -38.09
C GLY A 399 14.85 0.01 -37.59
N LYS A 400 14.13 0.75 -38.45
CA LYS A 400 12.72 1.15 -38.28
C LYS A 400 11.78 -0.06 -38.36
N TYR A 401 10.85 -0.20 -37.42
CA TYR A 401 9.57 -0.90 -37.63
C TYR A 401 8.41 -0.17 -36.92
N SER A 402 7.56 0.48 -37.71
CA SER A 402 6.22 0.93 -37.32
C SER A 402 5.23 -0.24 -37.38
N TYR A 403 4.32 -0.33 -36.42
CA TYR A 403 3.08 -1.10 -36.57
C TYR A 403 1.84 -0.21 -36.30
N PRO A 404 0.70 -0.48 -36.96
CA PRO A 404 -0.40 0.46 -37.12
C PRO A 404 -1.46 0.36 -36.01
N SER A 405 -2.12 1.48 -35.76
CA SER A 405 -3.27 1.65 -34.89
C SER A 405 -4.53 1.01 -35.50
N LEU A 406 -5.27 0.21 -34.72
CA LEU A 406 -6.60 -0.30 -35.07
C LEU A 406 -7.60 0.06 -33.96
N GLY A 407 -8.71 0.67 -34.39
CA GLY A 407 -9.63 1.46 -33.59
C GLY A 407 -10.69 0.71 -32.80
N LEU A 408 -11.29 1.50 -31.90
CA LEU A 408 -12.34 1.20 -30.92
C LEU A 408 -13.64 0.64 -31.51
N GLY A 409 -14.19 -0.34 -30.80
CA GLY A 409 -15.63 -0.61 -30.70
C GLY A 409 -15.97 -0.97 -29.25
N ASN A 410 -16.33 0.02 -28.42
CA ASN A 410 -16.56 -0.13 -26.98
C ASN A 410 -17.96 -0.70 -26.67
N SER A 411 -18.14 -2.01 -26.87
CA SER A 411 -19.22 -2.76 -26.24
C SER A 411 -18.64 -3.96 -25.54
N PHE A 412 -18.84 -4.06 -24.22
CA PHE A 412 -18.40 -5.23 -23.48
C PHE A 412 -19.43 -5.69 -22.46
N SER A 413 -19.35 -6.98 -22.18
CA SER A 413 -20.19 -7.68 -21.23
C SER A 413 -19.31 -8.27 -20.15
N PHE A 414 -19.69 -8.13 -18.88
CA PHE A 414 -19.04 -8.89 -17.82
C PHE A 414 -20.05 -9.56 -16.89
N LYS A 415 -19.56 -10.57 -16.19
CA LYS A 415 -20.32 -11.38 -15.24
C LYS A 415 -19.69 -11.25 -13.87
N PHE A 416 -20.50 -11.14 -12.84
CA PHE A 416 -20.04 -11.29 -11.46
C PHE A 416 -21.00 -12.21 -10.70
N GLU A 417 -20.45 -12.94 -9.74
CA GLU A 417 -21.18 -13.84 -8.88
C GLU A 417 -21.42 -13.15 -7.53
N ASP A 418 -22.68 -13.07 -7.10
CA ASP A 418 -23.00 -12.48 -5.80
C ASP A 418 -22.71 -13.46 -4.65
N LEU A 419 -22.77 -12.97 -3.40
CA LEU A 419 -22.56 -13.78 -2.19
C LEU A 419 -23.57 -14.93 -2.01
N LYS A 420 -24.57 -15.05 -2.90
CA LYS A 420 -25.55 -16.14 -2.94
C LYS A 420 -25.31 -17.09 -4.12
N GLY A 421 -24.17 -16.97 -4.81
CA GLY A 421 -23.80 -17.81 -5.95
C GLY A 421 -24.53 -17.49 -7.24
N ARG A 422 -25.21 -16.34 -7.34
CA ARG A 422 -25.96 -15.96 -8.54
C ARG A 422 -25.07 -15.15 -9.47
N VAL A 423 -24.96 -15.61 -10.71
CA VAL A 423 -24.16 -14.94 -11.75
C VAL A 423 -25.02 -13.90 -12.46
N HIS A 424 -24.64 -12.62 -12.31
CA HIS A 424 -25.28 -11.48 -12.96
C HIS A 424 -24.49 -11.08 -14.19
N ARG A 425 -25.16 -10.78 -15.30
CA ARG A 425 -24.52 -10.35 -16.55
C ARG A 425 -24.96 -8.92 -16.89
N PHE A 426 -23.98 -8.04 -17.06
CA PHE A 426 -24.21 -6.66 -17.48
C PHE A 426 -23.59 -6.43 -18.85
N ASN A 427 -24.34 -5.75 -19.72
CA ASN A 427 -23.88 -5.33 -21.04
C ASN A 427 -23.89 -3.81 -21.07
N CYS A 428 -22.74 -3.19 -21.34
CA CYS A 428 -22.66 -1.74 -21.49
C CYS A 428 -22.15 -1.41 -22.89
N GLY A 429 -22.96 -0.65 -23.64
CA GLY A 429 -22.62 -0.06 -24.92
C GLY A 429 -23.33 1.29 -25.03
N LYS A 430 -22.69 2.27 -25.68
CA LYS A 430 -23.38 3.50 -26.08
C LYS A 430 -24.31 3.17 -27.25
N GLN A 431 -25.59 3.57 -27.15
CA GLN A 431 -26.41 3.83 -28.34
C GLN A 431 -25.95 5.14 -28.98
#